data_AF-A0A348TVQ7-F1
#
_entry.id   AF-A0A348TVQ7-F1
#
_cell.length_a   1.000
_cell.length_b   1.000
_cell.length_c   1.000
_cell.angle_alpha   90.00
_cell.angle_beta   90.00
_cell.angle_gamma   90.00
#
_symmetry.space_group_name_H-M   'P 1'
#
loop_
_entity.id
_entity.type
_entity.pdbx_description
1 polymer ?
#
loop_
_entity_poly.entity_id
_entity_poly.type
_entity_poly.pdbx_seq_one_letter_code
_entity_poly.pdbx_strand_id
1 'polypeptide(L)'
;MTNKVSIQKIVAVSDALLAITDDVKILRNIAWEDHVQQEFFRYDAQRLPFVEYPKYDAAPILARIAAVRKEIAEVPHIKKYASRIADKLESSAYLLATRGTPAFFEHSKDLYGEPTNELENGSSTIIDLANHFDRLFDRVKQEDLGAAVEMPSVSAETLAQKMREAVDQMFGEHAPEVVMDPSLASNALAGRRRIAIRPIAQFNDKDVDQLIQHEAFVHVATSINGHLQPYLKILVEGHAGTTATQEGLAVFAEFITGNIDLDRLRRLSDRVIAIQHAIDGADFIDVYRYFLEKTDHPEQSFQNAKRVFRGGVMTGGAPFTKDIVYLEGLADVHNFLR
;
A
#
# COMPACT_ATOMS: atom_id res chain seq x y z
N MET A 1 -2.74 1.38 43.17
CA MET A 1 -1.76 2.34 42.60
C MET A 1 -0.90 1.71 41.50
N THR A 2 -0.47 0.45 41.63
CA THR A 2 0.29 -0.33 40.64
C THR A 2 -0.33 -0.36 39.23
N ASN A 3 -1.66 -0.47 39.12
CA ASN A 3 -2.32 -0.54 37.81
C ASN A 3 -2.28 0.79 37.03
N LYS A 4 -2.38 1.93 37.73
CA LYS A 4 -2.35 3.27 37.11
C LYS A 4 -0.97 3.62 36.55
N VAL A 5 0.09 3.25 37.29
CA VAL A 5 1.49 3.43 36.84
C VAL A 5 1.78 2.53 35.63
N SER A 6 1.28 1.29 35.63
CA SER A 6 1.41 0.39 34.47
C SER A 6 0.74 0.96 33.22
N ILE A 7 -0.48 1.50 33.33
CA ILE A 7 -1.20 2.14 32.20
C ILE A 7 -0.44 3.35 31.67
N GLN A 8 0.12 4.20 32.54
CA GLN A 8 0.89 5.37 32.10
C GLN A 8 2.14 4.96 31.30
N LYS A 9 2.83 3.90 31.71
CA LYS A 9 3.98 3.38 30.93
C LYS A 9 3.57 2.83 29.57
N ILE A 10 2.42 2.16 29.46
CA ILE A 10 1.86 1.71 28.17
C ILE A 10 1.63 2.89 27.23
N VAL A 11 0.96 3.92 27.74
CA VAL A 11 0.63 5.13 26.96
C VAL A 11 1.91 5.82 26.49
N ALA A 12 2.91 5.96 27.38
CA ALA A 12 4.20 6.53 27.03
C ALA A 12 4.89 5.76 25.89
N VAL A 13 4.92 4.43 25.96
CA VAL A 13 5.46 3.58 24.88
C VAL A 13 4.69 3.77 23.58
N SER A 14 3.35 3.80 23.64
CA SER A 14 2.48 4.05 22.47
C SER A 14 2.81 5.39 21.82
N ASP A 15 2.87 6.46 22.60
CA ASP A 15 3.09 7.82 22.11
C ASP A 15 4.51 7.99 21.53
N ALA A 16 5.50 7.37 22.18
CA ALA A 16 6.88 7.40 21.70
C ALA A 16 7.06 6.66 20.37
N LEU A 17 6.41 5.50 20.20
CA LEU A 17 6.39 4.78 18.93
C LEU A 17 5.68 5.60 17.83
N LEU A 18 4.53 6.20 18.15
CA LEU A 18 3.76 6.99 17.19
C LEU A 18 4.58 8.18 16.67
N ALA A 19 5.24 8.88 17.57
CA ALA A 19 6.09 10.02 17.22
C ALA A 19 7.28 9.62 16.31
N ILE A 20 7.70 8.35 16.32
CA ILE A 20 8.73 7.85 15.39
C ILE A 20 8.11 7.55 14.03
N THR A 21 6.91 6.95 13.98
CA THR A 21 6.19 6.66 12.73
C THR A 21 6.03 7.90 11.83
N ASP A 22 5.84 9.07 12.43
CA ASP A 22 5.71 10.33 11.68
C ASP A 22 6.96 10.74 10.90
N ASP A 23 8.14 10.34 11.36
CA ASP A 23 9.42 10.65 10.72
C ASP A 23 9.87 9.58 9.71
N VAL A 24 9.12 8.48 9.59
CA VAL A 24 9.45 7.33 8.71
C VAL A 24 8.36 7.08 7.67
N LYS A 25 7.89 8.16 7.01
CA LYS A 25 6.93 8.07 5.90
C LYS A 25 7.60 7.52 4.63
N ILE A 26 7.61 6.20 4.47
CA ILE A 26 8.31 5.49 3.37
C ILE A 26 7.90 6.04 2.00
N LEU A 27 6.60 6.05 1.67
CA LEU A 27 6.11 6.40 0.34
C LEU A 27 6.46 7.84 -0.08
N ARG A 28 6.41 8.78 0.88
CA ARG A 28 6.80 10.17 0.66
C ARG A 28 8.29 10.30 0.33
N ASN A 29 9.10 9.47 0.98
CA ASN A 29 10.55 9.48 0.85
C ASN A 29 11.07 8.75 -0.41
N ILE A 30 10.24 7.97 -1.09
CA ILE A 30 10.58 7.28 -2.35
C ILE A 30 9.75 7.78 -3.55
N ALA A 31 8.98 8.85 -3.37
CA ALA A 31 8.19 9.44 -4.43
C ALA A 31 9.09 9.90 -5.59
N TRP A 32 8.60 9.75 -6.82
CA TRP A 32 9.26 10.33 -8.00
C TRP A 32 8.44 11.50 -8.50
N GLU A 33 9.16 12.55 -8.87
CA GLU A 33 8.66 13.74 -9.55
C GLU A 33 8.19 13.41 -10.98
N ASP A 34 7.31 14.24 -11.52
CA ASP A 34 6.72 14.04 -12.85
C ASP A 34 7.75 14.08 -13.99
N HIS A 35 8.85 14.82 -13.82
CA HIS A 35 9.91 14.91 -14.83
C HIS A 35 10.54 13.54 -15.14
N VAL A 36 10.55 12.61 -14.18
CA VAL A 36 11.11 11.26 -14.40
C VAL A 36 10.33 10.51 -15.49
N GLN A 37 9.00 10.65 -15.48
CA GLN A 37 8.13 10.08 -16.52
C GLN A 37 8.34 10.78 -17.86
N GLN A 38 8.43 12.12 -17.85
CA GLN A 38 8.62 12.92 -19.06
C GLN A 38 9.96 12.60 -19.74
N GLU A 39 11.05 12.43 -18.99
CA GLU A 39 12.35 11.99 -19.50
C GLU A 39 12.26 10.58 -20.10
N PHE A 40 11.63 9.63 -19.40
CA PHE A 40 11.48 8.25 -19.88
C PHE A 40 10.81 8.18 -21.26
N PHE A 41 9.72 8.91 -21.45
CA PHE A 41 9.01 8.95 -22.72
C PHE A 41 9.68 9.82 -23.79
N ARG A 42 10.48 10.83 -23.39
CA ARG A 42 11.30 11.58 -24.35
C ARG A 42 12.34 10.71 -25.05
N TYR A 43 12.80 9.65 -24.39
CA TYR A 43 13.69 8.65 -24.94
C TYR A 43 12.96 7.36 -25.37
N ASP A 44 11.70 7.48 -25.78
CA ASP A 44 10.87 6.40 -26.33
C ASP A 44 10.82 5.14 -25.43
N ALA A 45 10.87 5.32 -24.11
CA ALA A 45 10.91 4.22 -23.13
C ALA A 45 12.11 3.25 -23.32
N GLN A 46 13.22 3.74 -23.90
CA GLN A 46 14.42 2.93 -24.17
C GLN A 46 15.59 3.21 -23.22
N ARG A 47 15.45 4.15 -22.28
CA ARG A 47 16.46 4.45 -21.27
C ARG A 47 15.90 4.23 -19.87
N LEU A 48 16.70 3.61 -19.01
CA LEU A 48 16.33 3.44 -17.62
C LEU A 48 16.06 4.81 -16.98
N PRO A 49 14.98 4.96 -16.20
CA PRO A 49 14.76 6.16 -15.41
C PRO A 49 15.94 6.40 -14.47
N PHE A 50 16.35 7.66 -14.34
CA PHE A 50 17.35 8.08 -13.36
C PHE A 50 16.67 8.85 -12.25
N VAL A 51 16.83 8.40 -11.01
CA VAL A 51 16.26 9.05 -9.82
C VAL A 51 17.34 9.13 -8.74
N GLU A 52 17.63 10.34 -8.29
CA GLU A 52 18.53 10.57 -7.18
C GLU A 52 17.73 10.83 -5.90
N TYR A 53 17.99 10.03 -4.87
CA TYR A 53 17.34 10.20 -3.57
C TYR A 53 18.18 11.10 -2.66
N PRO A 54 17.58 12.12 -2.02
CA PRO A 54 18.27 12.90 -1.00
C PRO A 54 18.83 11.99 0.09
N LYS A 55 20.00 12.31 0.66
CA LYS A 55 20.57 11.53 1.76
C LYS A 55 19.59 11.48 2.94
N TYR A 56 19.34 10.28 3.46
CA TYR A 56 18.56 10.07 4.67
C TYR A 56 19.47 9.60 5.80
N ASP A 57 19.49 10.33 6.91
CA ASP A 57 20.21 9.95 8.11
C ASP A 57 19.28 9.18 9.05
N ALA A 58 19.48 7.87 9.15
CA ALA A 58 18.70 7.02 10.04
C ALA A 58 19.15 7.12 11.51
N ALA A 59 20.34 7.65 11.82
CA ALA A 59 20.92 7.59 13.16
C ALA A 59 20.02 8.23 14.25
N PRO A 60 19.38 9.40 14.03
CA PRO A 60 18.47 9.99 15.02
C PRO A 60 17.25 9.10 15.31
N ILE A 61 16.71 8.44 14.29
CA ILE A 61 15.56 7.55 14.41
C ILE A 61 15.94 6.27 15.16
N LEU A 62 17.07 5.65 14.79
CA LEU A 62 17.58 4.46 15.45
C LEU A 62 17.90 4.70 16.94
N ALA A 63 18.45 5.87 17.27
CA ALA A 63 18.69 6.25 18.67
C ALA A 63 17.39 6.36 19.47
N ARG A 64 16.32 6.94 18.89
CA ARG A 64 15.00 7.01 19.51
C ARG A 64 14.38 5.62 19.68
N ILE A 65 14.48 4.75 18.68
CA ILE A 65 14.00 3.36 18.77
C ILE A 65 14.73 2.62 19.89
N ALA A 66 16.05 2.76 20.00
CA ALA A 66 16.85 2.15 21.06
C ALA A 66 16.44 2.64 22.46
N ALA A 67 16.08 3.93 22.60
CA ALA A 67 15.54 4.46 23.85
C ALA A 67 14.17 3.84 24.18
N VAL A 68 13.24 3.81 23.21
CA VAL A 68 11.91 3.22 23.39
C VAL A 68 11.98 1.73 23.71
N ARG A 69 12.91 0.97 23.14
CA ARG A 69 13.12 -0.46 23.48
C ARG A 69 13.43 -0.67 24.96
N LYS A 70 14.12 0.28 25.62
CA LYS A 70 14.34 0.22 27.08
C LYS A 70 13.04 0.42 27.84
N GLU A 71 12.19 1.35 27.39
CA GLU A 71 10.86 1.55 27.97
C GLU A 71 9.95 0.34 27.75
N ILE A 72 9.97 -0.28 26.57
CA ILE A 72 9.22 -1.50 26.25
C ILE A 72 9.58 -2.64 27.22
N ALA A 73 10.86 -2.78 27.59
CA ALA A 73 11.31 -3.81 28.53
C ALA A 73 10.67 -3.68 29.92
N GLU A 74 10.31 -2.46 30.32
CA GLU A 74 9.65 -2.14 31.59
C GLU A 74 8.14 -2.42 31.58
N VAL A 75 7.59 -2.87 30.45
CA VAL A 75 6.15 -3.06 30.23
C VAL A 75 5.86 -4.45 29.63
N PRO A 76 6.02 -5.54 30.41
CA PRO A 76 6.02 -6.92 29.89
C PRO A 76 4.78 -7.34 29.10
N HIS A 77 3.61 -6.80 29.44
CA HIS A 77 2.32 -7.21 28.86
C HIS A 77 2.11 -6.72 27.42
N ILE A 78 2.75 -5.61 27.01
CA ILE A 78 2.78 -5.18 25.59
C ILE A 78 4.12 -5.46 24.91
N LYS A 79 5.10 -6.03 25.63
CA LYS A 79 6.48 -6.17 25.14
C LYS A 79 6.55 -6.76 23.74
N LYS A 80 5.86 -7.88 23.50
CA LYS A 80 5.83 -8.53 22.19
C LYS A 80 5.25 -7.60 21.12
N TYR A 81 4.08 -7.01 21.37
CA TYR A 81 3.40 -6.12 20.42
C TYR A 81 4.23 -4.88 20.09
N ALA A 82 4.70 -4.15 21.11
CA ALA A 82 5.47 -2.93 20.95
C ALA A 82 6.86 -3.19 20.34
N SER A 83 7.51 -4.32 20.67
CA SER A 83 8.80 -4.69 20.04
C SER A 83 8.63 -4.91 18.54
N ARG A 84 7.56 -5.59 18.08
CA ARG A 84 7.31 -5.75 16.65
C ARG A 84 7.15 -4.42 15.93
N ILE A 85 6.51 -3.43 16.56
CA ILE A 85 6.38 -2.09 15.98
C ILE A 85 7.76 -1.43 15.88
N ALA A 86 8.55 -1.49 16.96
CA ALA A 86 9.92 -0.98 16.96
C ALA A 86 10.79 -1.65 15.89
N ASP A 87 10.69 -2.97 15.70
CA ASP A 87 11.39 -3.72 14.65
C ASP A 87 11.00 -3.19 13.26
N LYS A 88 9.70 -3.00 13.01
CA LYS A 88 9.23 -2.49 11.70
C LYS A 88 9.63 -1.04 11.47
N LEU A 89 9.66 -0.19 12.51
CA LEU A 89 10.16 1.19 12.39
C LEU A 89 11.67 1.23 12.11
N GLU A 90 12.42 0.34 12.74
CA GLU A 90 13.86 0.18 12.53
C GLU A 90 14.17 -0.27 11.09
N SER A 91 13.53 -1.35 10.62
CA SER A 91 13.65 -1.78 9.22
C SER A 91 13.21 -0.68 8.25
N SER A 92 12.20 0.13 8.58
CA SER A 92 11.77 1.26 7.76
C SER A 92 12.81 2.38 7.69
N ALA A 93 13.51 2.67 8.80
CA ALA A 93 14.60 3.64 8.81
C ALA A 93 15.80 3.17 7.97
N TYR A 94 16.16 1.87 8.08
CA TYR A 94 17.21 1.29 7.25
C TYR A 94 16.84 1.24 5.76
N LEU A 95 15.60 0.85 5.43
CA LEU A 95 15.05 0.91 4.07
C LEU A 95 15.29 2.30 3.46
N LEU A 96 14.97 3.37 4.19
CA LEU A 96 15.16 4.74 3.69
C LEU A 96 16.63 5.14 3.55
N ALA A 97 17.50 4.65 4.43
CA ALA A 97 18.94 4.90 4.36
C ALA A 97 19.62 4.18 3.18
N THR A 98 19.04 3.09 2.68
CA THR A 98 19.65 2.24 1.63
C THR A 98 19.01 2.38 0.25
N ARG A 99 18.11 3.35 0.04
CA ARG A 99 17.46 3.62 -1.25
C ARG A 99 18.45 3.67 -2.41
N GLY A 100 18.09 3.06 -3.53
CA GLY A 100 18.93 2.96 -4.74
C GLY A 100 20.05 1.93 -4.64
N THR A 101 20.12 1.13 -3.57
CA THR A 101 21.12 0.06 -3.40
C THR A 101 20.45 -1.30 -3.20
N PRO A 102 21.15 -2.42 -3.45
CA PRO A 102 20.60 -3.75 -3.18
C PRO A 102 20.13 -3.97 -1.73
N ALA A 103 20.74 -3.31 -0.75
CA ALA A 103 20.33 -3.41 0.66
C ALA A 103 18.92 -2.85 0.92
N PHE A 104 18.37 -2.02 0.04
CA PHE A 104 16.97 -1.60 0.10
C PHE A 104 16.03 -2.81 0.02
N PHE A 105 16.32 -3.76 -0.86
CA PHE A 105 15.46 -4.91 -1.08
C PHE A 105 15.39 -5.82 0.14
N GLU A 106 16.49 -6.04 0.85
CA GLU A 106 16.49 -6.83 2.09
C GLU A 106 15.53 -6.25 3.14
N HIS A 107 15.57 -4.93 3.35
CA HIS A 107 14.63 -4.27 4.25
C HIS A 107 13.20 -4.23 3.70
N SER A 108 13.02 -4.20 2.37
CA SER A 108 11.70 -4.31 1.77
C SER A 108 11.08 -5.68 2.05
N LYS A 109 11.85 -6.76 1.91
CA LYS A 109 11.43 -8.13 2.27
C LYS A 109 11.09 -8.24 3.75
N ASP A 110 11.92 -7.68 4.63
CA ASP A 110 11.65 -7.71 6.07
C ASP A 110 10.33 -7.02 6.42
N LEU A 111 9.97 -5.96 5.69
CA LEU A 111 8.76 -5.18 5.94
C LEU A 111 7.51 -5.82 5.35
N TYR A 112 7.58 -6.20 4.07
CA TYR A 112 6.42 -6.54 3.23
C TYR A 112 6.43 -7.98 2.72
N GLY A 113 7.54 -8.71 2.87
CA GLY A 113 7.75 -10.04 2.31
C GLY A 113 8.27 -10.04 0.87
N GLU A 114 8.27 -11.23 0.27
CA GLU A 114 8.58 -11.48 -1.15
C GLU A 114 7.51 -12.40 -1.77
N PRO A 115 7.34 -12.40 -3.11
CA PRO A 115 6.29 -13.18 -3.78
C PRO A 115 6.35 -14.70 -3.48
N THR A 116 7.54 -15.23 -3.20
CA THR A 116 7.78 -16.64 -2.86
C THR A 116 7.46 -17.01 -1.42
N ASN A 117 7.10 -16.05 -0.57
CA ASN A 117 6.65 -16.35 0.80
C ASN A 117 5.40 -17.24 0.78
N GLU A 118 5.36 -18.20 1.71
CA GLU A 118 4.19 -19.04 1.95
C GLU A 118 3.06 -18.21 2.55
N LEU A 119 1.84 -18.46 2.09
CA LEU A 119 0.62 -17.98 2.75
C LEU A 119 0.41 -18.72 4.08
N GLU A 120 -0.40 -18.17 4.98
CA GLU A 120 -0.67 -18.79 6.31
C GLU A 120 -1.20 -20.24 6.23
N ASN A 121 -1.79 -20.64 5.10
CA ASN A 121 -2.27 -22.02 4.88
C ASN A 121 -1.15 -23.04 4.57
N GLY A 122 0.11 -22.59 4.43
CA GLY A 122 1.29 -23.43 4.20
C GLY A 122 1.28 -24.27 2.92
N SER A 123 0.32 -24.03 2.02
CA SER A 123 0.08 -24.89 0.84
C SER A 123 0.36 -24.19 -0.49
N SER A 124 0.58 -22.88 -0.47
CA SER A 124 0.78 -22.06 -1.67
C SER A 124 1.52 -20.79 -1.29
N THR A 125 2.29 -20.25 -2.23
CA THR A 125 2.96 -18.95 -2.10
C THR A 125 2.07 -17.81 -2.61
N ILE A 126 2.46 -16.56 -2.31
CA ILE A 126 1.76 -15.37 -2.84
C ILE A 126 1.80 -15.36 -4.39
N ILE A 127 2.92 -15.76 -4.98
CA ILE A 127 3.07 -15.87 -6.44
C ILE A 127 2.23 -17.00 -7.03
N ASP A 128 2.03 -18.13 -6.32
CA ASP A 128 1.11 -19.18 -6.77
C ASP A 128 -0.33 -18.68 -6.86
N LEU A 129 -0.76 -17.88 -5.89
CA LEU A 129 -2.08 -17.26 -5.88
C LEU A 129 -2.24 -16.25 -7.02
N ALA A 130 -1.25 -15.39 -7.25
CA ALA A 130 -1.24 -14.45 -8.37
C ALA A 130 -1.34 -15.18 -9.73
N ASN A 131 -0.53 -16.22 -9.92
CA ASN A 131 -0.55 -17.04 -11.13
C ASN A 131 -1.89 -17.80 -11.30
N HIS A 132 -2.53 -18.19 -10.20
CA HIS A 132 -3.85 -18.81 -10.24
C HIS A 132 -4.91 -17.85 -10.78
N PHE A 133 -4.94 -16.60 -10.30
CA PHE A 133 -5.87 -15.58 -10.78
C PHE A 133 -5.58 -15.16 -12.23
N ASP A 134 -4.32 -15.02 -12.63
CA ASP A 134 -3.95 -14.70 -14.02
C ASP A 134 -4.45 -15.80 -14.99
N ARG A 135 -4.27 -17.08 -14.65
CA ARG A 135 -4.81 -18.22 -15.43
C ARG A 135 -6.34 -18.30 -15.44
N LEU A 136 -7.00 -17.91 -14.36
CA LEU A 136 -8.46 -17.82 -14.33
C LEU A 136 -8.95 -16.75 -15.30
N PHE A 137 -8.31 -15.59 -15.29
CA PHE A 137 -8.63 -14.48 -16.17
C PHE A 137 -8.49 -14.86 -17.65
N ASP A 138 -7.38 -15.49 -18.03
CA ASP A 138 -7.14 -15.90 -19.43
C ASP A 138 -8.22 -16.88 -19.93
N ARG A 139 -8.72 -17.77 -19.07
CA ARG A 139 -9.83 -18.68 -19.41
C ARG A 139 -11.14 -17.91 -19.62
N VAL A 140 -11.49 -17.01 -18.71
CA VAL A 140 -12.73 -16.21 -18.82
C VAL A 140 -12.71 -15.32 -20.06
N LYS A 141 -11.56 -14.74 -20.40
CA LYS A 141 -11.41 -13.90 -21.60
C LYS A 141 -11.59 -14.70 -22.90
N GLN A 142 -11.16 -15.95 -22.93
CA GLN A 142 -11.34 -16.84 -24.10
C GLN A 142 -12.79 -17.26 -24.31
N GLU A 143 -13.65 -17.16 -23.29
CA GLU A 143 -15.05 -17.57 -23.35
C GLU A 143 -16.01 -16.49 -23.92
N ASP A 144 -15.49 -15.34 -24.39
CA ASP A 144 -16.24 -14.19 -24.95
C ASP A 144 -17.66 -14.05 -24.39
N LEU A 145 -17.75 -13.65 -23.13
CA LEU A 145 -19.03 -13.49 -22.42
C LEU A 145 -19.87 -12.30 -22.91
N GLY A 146 -19.46 -11.61 -23.99
CA GLY A 146 -20.22 -10.51 -24.61
C GLY A 146 -20.45 -9.31 -23.68
N ALA A 147 -19.69 -9.19 -22.59
CA ALA A 147 -19.77 -8.03 -21.71
C ALA A 147 -19.16 -6.82 -22.43
N ALA A 148 -19.97 -5.80 -22.67
CA ALA A 148 -19.48 -4.53 -23.20
C ALA A 148 -18.45 -3.95 -22.24
N VAL A 149 -17.31 -3.51 -22.77
CA VAL A 149 -16.36 -2.69 -22.01
C VAL A 149 -17.10 -1.41 -21.62
N GLU A 150 -17.43 -1.27 -20.33
CA GLU A 150 -18.06 -0.05 -19.82
C GLU A 150 -17.04 1.09 -19.96
N MET A 151 -17.29 1.97 -20.92
CA MET A 151 -16.50 3.18 -21.08
C MET A 151 -16.64 4.03 -19.81
N PRO A 152 -15.55 4.61 -19.29
CA PRO A 152 -15.62 5.51 -18.14
C PRO A 152 -16.63 6.62 -18.40
N SER A 153 -17.70 6.63 -17.62
CA SER A 153 -18.85 7.55 -17.78
C SER A 153 -19.08 8.41 -16.55
N VAL A 154 -18.41 8.10 -15.44
CA VAL A 154 -18.56 8.78 -14.17
C VAL A 154 -17.43 9.78 -13.99
N SER A 155 -17.78 11.04 -13.75
CA SER A 155 -16.81 12.10 -13.49
C SER A 155 -16.31 12.06 -12.04
N ALA A 156 -15.16 12.68 -11.81
CA ALA A 156 -14.60 12.83 -10.47
C ALA A 156 -15.54 13.61 -9.52
N GLU A 157 -16.34 14.55 -10.03
CA GLU A 157 -17.37 15.26 -9.26
C GLU A 157 -18.50 14.34 -8.82
N THR A 158 -18.96 13.43 -9.69
CA THR A 158 -19.99 12.45 -9.34
C THR A 158 -19.47 11.47 -8.28
N LEU A 159 -18.24 10.98 -8.42
CA LEU A 159 -17.59 10.19 -7.37
C LEU A 159 -17.52 10.98 -6.06
N ALA A 160 -17.09 12.24 -6.10
CA ALA A 160 -16.99 13.08 -4.92
C ALA A 160 -18.34 13.24 -4.21
N GLN A 161 -19.43 13.43 -4.97
CA GLN A 161 -20.77 13.48 -4.40
C GLN A 161 -21.17 12.16 -3.72
N LYS A 162 -21.06 11.03 -4.42
CA LYS A 162 -21.39 9.71 -3.87
C LYS A 162 -20.54 9.38 -2.64
N MET A 163 -19.25 9.74 -2.65
CA MET A 163 -18.38 9.59 -1.48
C MET A 163 -18.84 10.45 -0.30
N ARG A 164 -19.24 11.72 -0.51
CA ARG A 164 -19.79 12.58 0.56
C ARG A 164 -21.00 11.94 1.21
N GLU A 165 -21.96 11.51 0.38
CA GLU A 165 -23.19 10.86 0.85
C GLU A 165 -22.87 9.60 1.68
N ALA A 166 -21.95 8.76 1.19
CA ALA A 166 -21.53 7.55 1.89
C ALA A 166 -20.82 7.83 3.23
N VAL A 167 -19.90 8.79 3.29
CA VAL A 167 -19.17 9.11 4.53
C VAL A 167 -20.04 9.83 5.54
N ASP A 168 -20.93 10.72 5.09
CA ASP A 168 -21.87 11.43 5.96
C ASP A 168 -22.84 10.45 6.61
N GLN A 169 -23.37 9.51 5.82
CA GLN A 169 -24.27 8.47 6.31
C GLN A 169 -23.59 7.53 7.32
N MET A 170 -22.35 7.13 7.06
CA MET A 170 -21.64 6.15 7.89
C MET A 170 -21.03 6.76 9.15
N PHE A 171 -20.49 7.98 9.06
CA PHE A 171 -19.64 8.55 10.12
C PHE A 171 -20.21 9.80 10.79
N GLY A 172 -21.27 10.41 10.25
CA GLY A 172 -21.93 11.57 10.83
C GLY A 172 -20.94 12.70 11.13
N GLU A 173 -20.87 13.13 12.39
CA GLU A 173 -19.97 14.21 12.84
C GLU A 173 -18.47 13.92 12.65
N HIS A 174 -18.10 12.65 12.42
CA HIS A 174 -16.73 12.24 12.14
C HIS A 174 -16.41 12.10 10.65
N ALA A 175 -17.36 12.39 9.75
CA ALA A 175 -17.17 12.26 8.32
C ALA A 175 -16.00 13.15 7.82
N PRO A 176 -15.08 12.59 7.00
CA PRO A 176 -14.04 13.38 6.36
C PRO A 176 -14.61 14.34 5.32
N GLU A 177 -13.91 15.46 5.11
CA GLU A 177 -14.18 16.35 3.99
C GLU A 177 -13.79 15.68 2.66
N VAL A 178 -14.69 15.70 1.67
CA VAL A 178 -14.37 15.21 0.33
C VAL A 178 -14.07 16.38 -0.60
N VAL A 179 -12.83 16.43 -1.10
CA VAL A 179 -12.34 17.56 -1.90
C VAL A 179 -11.65 17.12 -3.18
N MET A 180 -11.56 18.08 -4.10
CA MET A 180 -10.88 17.91 -5.38
C MET A 180 -9.42 18.38 -5.22
N ASP A 181 -8.47 17.56 -5.66
CA ASP A 181 -7.04 17.87 -5.53
C ASP A 181 -6.27 17.50 -6.82
N PRO A 182 -5.88 18.50 -7.64
CA PRO A 182 -5.17 18.25 -8.89
C PRO A 182 -3.73 17.78 -8.69
N SER A 183 -3.18 17.91 -7.47
CA SER A 183 -1.80 17.50 -7.16
C SER A 183 -1.65 16.01 -6.84
N LEU A 184 -2.75 15.26 -6.84
CA LEU A 184 -2.69 13.83 -6.55
C LEU A 184 -2.01 13.04 -7.67
N ALA A 185 -1.09 12.16 -7.25
CA ALA A 185 -0.46 11.17 -8.10
C ALA A 185 -1.36 9.94 -8.37
N SER A 186 -2.40 9.72 -7.56
CA SER A 186 -3.42 8.68 -7.72
C SER A 186 -4.79 9.29 -8.03
N ASN A 187 -5.75 8.46 -8.45
CA ASN A 187 -7.12 8.91 -8.71
C ASN A 187 -7.83 9.40 -7.44
N ALA A 188 -7.53 8.78 -6.29
CA ALA A 188 -8.02 9.18 -4.99
C ALA A 188 -6.99 8.91 -3.88
N LEU A 189 -7.14 9.59 -2.75
CA LEU A 189 -6.40 9.36 -1.50
C LEU A 189 -7.36 9.60 -0.33
N ALA A 190 -7.53 8.62 0.55
CA ALA A 190 -8.34 8.79 1.76
C ALA A 190 -7.52 8.84 3.04
N GLY A 191 -7.99 9.66 3.97
CA GLY A 191 -7.53 9.71 5.34
C GLY A 191 -8.64 10.23 6.26
N ARG A 192 -8.42 10.13 7.58
CA ARG A 192 -9.43 10.45 8.61
C ARG A 192 -10.26 11.70 8.37
N ARG A 193 -9.61 12.79 7.94
CA ARG A 193 -10.23 14.13 7.81
C ARG A 193 -10.54 14.52 6.38
N ARG A 194 -9.95 13.84 5.39
CA ARG A 194 -9.96 14.28 4.01
C ARG A 194 -9.94 13.07 3.09
N ILE A 195 -10.89 13.02 2.16
CA ILE A 195 -10.79 12.21 0.94
C ILE A 195 -10.52 13.18 -0.21
N ALA A 196 -9.39 13.01 -0.88
CA ALA A 196 -8.99 13.84 -2.00
C ALA A 196 -9.16 13.04 -3.30
N ILE A 197 -9.80 13.63 -4.31
CA ILE A 197 -10.05 13.02 -5.61
C ILE A 197 -9.42 13.87 -6.71
N ARG A 198 -8.77 13.22 -7.67
CA ARG A 198 -8.11 13.89 -8.80
C ARG A 198 -9.17 14.35 -9.81
N PRO A 199 -9.26 15.65 -10.16
CA PRO A 199 -10.34 16.18 -11.00
C PRO A 199 -10.47 15.57 -12.39
N ILE A 200 -9.35 15.17 -12.98
CA ILE A 200 -9.34 14.62 -14.35
C ILE A 200 -9.45 13.10 -14.39
N ALA A 201 -9.66 12.44 -13.24
CA ALA A 201 -9.88 11.00 -13.21
C ALA A 201 -11.28 10.67 -13.75
N GLN A 202 -11.37 9.60 -14.54
CA GLN A 202 -12.62 9.04 -15.02
C GLN A 202 -12.83 7.66 -14.41
N PHE A 203 -14.08 7.33 -14.12
CA PHE A 203 -14.48 6.11 -13.42
C PHE A 203 -15.65 5.46 -14.16
N ASN A 204 -15.83 4.15 -13.99
CA ASN A 204 -17.11 3.48 -14.25
C ASN A 204 -17.92 3.34 -12.94
N ASP A 205 -19.15 2.85 -13.00
CA ASP A 205 -19.98 2.72 -11.80
C ASP A 205 -19.40 1.72 -10.78
N LYS A 206 -18.77 0.63 -11.25
CA LYS A 206 -18.10 -0.35 -10.38
C LYS A 206 -16.91 0.25 -9.64
N ASP A 207 -16.11 1.09 -10.30
CA ASP A 207 -14.98 1.81 -9.70
C ASP A 207 -15.48 2.68 -8.54
N VAL A 208 -16.66 3.29 -8.65
CA VAL A 208 -17.22 4.13 -7.59
C VAL A 208 -17.54 3.30 -6.35
N ASP A 209 -18.32 2.22 -6.53
CA ASP A 209 -18.71 1.37 -5.41
C ASP A 209 -17.49 0.70 -4.77
N GLN A 210 -16.54 0.26 -5.60
CA GLN A 210 -15.24 -0.25 -5.14
C GLN A 210 -14.50 0.77 -4.28
N LEU A 211 -14.34 2.01 -4.75
CA LEU A 211 -13.63 3.06 -4.03
C LEU A 211 -14.34 3.44 -2.73
N ILE A 212 -15.67 3.43 -2.70
CA ILE A 212 -16.43 3.66 -1.45
C ILE A 212 -16.12 2.55 -0.43
N GLN A 213 -16.16 1.28 -0.83
CA GLN A 213 -15.81 0.17 0.08
C GLN A 213 -14.37 0.28 0.58
N HIS A 214 -13.43 0.49 -0.35
CA HIS A 214 -12.00 0.50 -0.07
C HIS A 214 -11.57 1.72 0.76
N GLU A 215 -11.82 2.91 0.24
CA GLU A 215 -11.29 4.16 0.79
C GLU A 215 -12.14 4.67 1.95
N ALA A 216 -13.47 4.66 1.83
CA ALA A 216 -14.35 5.18 2.88
C ALA A 216 -14.60 4.13 3.98
N PHE A 217 -15.16 2.97 3.64
CA PHE A 217 -15.62 2.04 4.67
C PHE A 217 -14.51 1.24 5.35
N VAL A 218 -13.31 1.17 4.76
CA VAL A 218 -12.15 0.55 5.40
C VAL A 218 -11.12 1.59 5.86
N HIS A 219 -10.48 2.34 4.96
CA HIS A 219 -9.38 3.23 5.35
C HIS A 219 -9.83 4.39 6.24
N VAL A 220 -10.92 5.08 5.91
CA VAL A 220 -11.45 6.14 6.78
C VAL A 220 -11.97 5.56 8.09
N ALA A 221 -12.73 4.46 8.06
CA ALA A 221 -13.26 3.83 9.27
C ALA A 221 -12.17 3.42 10.27
N THR A 222 -11.13 2.74 9.80
CA THR A 222 -9.99 2.32 10.63
C THR A 222 -9.22 3.51 11.18
N SER A 223 -9.05 4.58 10.39
CA SER A 223 -8.37 5.81 10.81
C SER A 223 -9.19 6.61 11.85
N ILE A 224 -10.51 6.69 11.70
CA ILE A 224 -11.40 7.27 12.72
C ILE A 224 -11.34 6.43 14.00
N ASN A 225 -11.48 5.11 13.88
CA ASN A 225 -11.42 4.21 15.03
C ASN A 225 -10.10 4.34 15.80
N GLY A 226 -8.97 4.41 15.10
CA GLY A 226 -7.65 4.64 15.68
C GLY A 226 -7.55 5.99 16.41
N HIS A 227 -8.09 7.05 15.82
CA HIS A 227 -8.13 8.39 16.42
C HIS A 227 -8.94 8.46 17.70
N LEU A 228 -10.08 7.79 17.74
CA LEU A 228 -10.98 7.76 18.88
C LEU A 228 -10.44 6.90 20.04
N GLN A 229 -9.34 6.15 19.85
CA GLN A 229 -8.71 5.41 20.95
C GLN A 229 -8.23 6.36 22.05
N PRO A 230 -8.68 6.22 23.31
CA PRO A 230 -8.38 7.19 24.37
C PRO A 230 -6.93 7.13 24.86
N TYR A 231 -6.27 5.97 24.76
CA TYR A 231 -4.96 5.72 25.38
C TYR A 231 -3.89 5.25 24.38
N LEU A 232 -4.23 4.34 23.46
CA LEU A 232 -3.27 3.76 22.52
C LEU A 232 -3.26 4.52 21.20
N LYS A 233 -2.67 5.71 21.19
CA LYS A 233 -2.61 6.58 20.01
C LYS A 233 -1.80 6.00 18.85
N ILE A 234 -0.92 5.03 19.10
CA ILE A 234 -0.23 4.28 18.04
C ILE A 234 -1.20 3.62 17.04
N LEU A 235 -2.47 3.38 17.42
CA LEU A 235 -3.49 2.80 16.55
C LEU A 235 -4.08 3.78 15.53
N VAL A 236 -3.72 5.08 15.59
CA VAL A 236 -4.21 6.12 14.66
C VAL A 236 -3.80 5.86 13.21
N GLU A 237 -2.60 5.33 13.00
CA GLU A 237 -2.01 5.22 11.68
C GLU A 237 -1.47 3.81 11.45
N GLY A 238 -1.69 3.31 10.24
CA GLY A 238 -1.04 2.08 9.80
C GLY A 238 0.47 2.27 9.73
N HIS A 239 1.21 1.23 10.10
CA HIS A 239 2.65 1.16 9.85
C HIS A 239 2.93 -0.02 8.92
N ALA A 240 4.18 -0.19 8.48
CA ALA A 240 4.55 -1.26 7.54
C ALA A 240 4.11 -2.65 8.05
N GLY A 241 4.12 -2.86 9.37
CA GLY A 241 3.68 -4.12 10.01
C GLY A 241 2.18 -4.37 10.05
N THR A 242 1.33 -3.41 9.69
CA THR A 242 -0.13 -3.59 9.56
C THR A 242 -0.62 -3.40 8.12
N THR A 243 0.29 -3.13 7.18
CA THR A 243 -0.07 -2.78 5.80
C THR A 243 -0.81 -3.92 5.11
N ALA A 244 -0.34 -5.17 5.24
CA ALA A 244 -1.03 -6.34 4.68
C ALA A 244 -2.44 -6.49 5.22
N THR A 245 -2.65 -6.39 6.53
CA THR A 245 -4.00 -6.47 7.10
C THR A 245 -4.91 -5.33 6.64
N GLN A 246 -4.40 -4.09 6.54
CA GLN A 246 -5.20 -2.94 6.12
C GLN A 246 -5.62 -3.04 4.65
N GLU A 247 -4.67 -3.29 3.77
CA GLU A 247 -4.92 -3.42 2.33
C GLU A 247 -5.73 -4.69 2.04
N GLY A 248 -5.46 -5.78 2.76
CA GLY A 248 -6.20 -7.03 2.71
C GLY A 248 -7.67 -6.87 3.13
N LEU A 249 -7.93 -6.15 4.22
CA LEU A 249 -9.30 -5.85 4.65
C LEU A 249 -10.04 -5.01 3.61
N ALA A 250 -9.36 -4.06 2.97
CA ALA A 250 -9.93 -3.22 1.93
C ALA A 250 -10.29 -4.05 0.68
N VAL A 251 -9.38 -4.89 0.19
CA VAL A 251 -9.65 -5.79 -0.95
C VAL A 251 -10.70 -6.85 -0.59
N PHE A 252 -10.71 -7.36 0.65
CA PHE A 252 -11.74 -8.27 1.13
C PHE A 252 -13.13 -7.61 1.16
N ALA A 253 -13.21 -6.34 1.58
CA ALA A 253 -14.45 -5.57 1.54
C ALA A 253 -14.97 -5.43 0.11
N GLU A 254 -14.10 -5.11 -0.87
CA GLU A 254 -14.47 -5.11 -2.30
C GLU A 254 -15.06 -6.48 -2.72
N PHE A 255 -14.43 -7.58 -2.30
CA PHE A 255 -14.83 -8.94 -2.65
C PHE A 255 -16.18 -9.34 -2.06
N ILE A 256 -16.38 -9.20 -0.74
CA ILE A 256 -17.57 -9.70 -0.07
C ILE A 256 -18.84 -8.90 -0.42
N THR A 257 -18.69 -7.64 -0.84
CA THR A 257 -19.81 -6.82 -1.30
C THR A 257 -20.07 -6.95 -2.81
N GLY A 258 -19.31 -7.79 -3.52
CA GLY A 258 -19.47 -7.98 -4.97
C GLY A 258 -19.00 -6.81 -5.83
N ASN A 259 -18.15 -5.92 -5.28
CA ASN A 259 -17.63 -4.73 -5.95
C ASN A 259 -16.19 -4.91 -6.47
N ILE A 260 -15.63 -6.12 -6.37
CA ILE A 260 -14.37 -6.47 -7.01
C ILE A 260 -14.63 -7.07 -8.39
N ASP A 261 -13.93 -6.57 -9.41
CA ASP A 261 -13.95 -7.15 -10.75
C ASP A 261 -12.70 -8.01 -11.03
N LEU A 262 -12.78 -8.83 -12.08
CA LEU A 262 -11.68 -9.69 -12.50
C LEU A 262 -10.46 -8.88 -12.94
N ASP A 263 -10.67 -7.71 -13.54
CA ASP A 263 -9.57 -6.81 -13.94
C ASP A 263 -8.80 -6.29 -12.73
N ARG A 264 -9.47 -6.01 -11.60
CA ARG A 264 -8.85 -5.61 -10.34
C ARG A 264 -8.01 -6.74 -9.77
N LEU A 265 -8.54 -7.96 -9.69
CA LEU A 265 -7.77 -9.12 -9.23
C LEU A 265 -6.56 -9.39 -10.13
N ARG A 266 -6.72 -9.23 -11.45
CA ARG A 266 -5.62 -9.33 -12.42
C ARG A 266 -4.56 -8.26 -12.18
N ARG A 267 -4.95 -6.98 -12.02
CA ARG A 267 -4.00 -5.88 -11.72
C ARG A 267 -3.21 -6.13 -10.45
N LEU A 268 -3.83 -6.70 -9.40
CA LEU A 268 -3.13 -7.07 -8.17
C LEU A 268 -2.15 -8.23 -8.40
N SER A 269 -2.58 -9.25 -9.16
CA SER A 269 -1.74 -10.40 -9.53
C SER A 269 -0.54 -10.00 -10.39
N ASP A 270 -0.76 -9.13 -11.38
CA ASP A 270 0.27 -8.62 -12.26
C ASP A 270 1.38 -7.88 -11.51
N ARG A 271 1.04 -7.18 -10.42
CA ARG A 271 2.01 -6.51 -9.57
C ARG A 271 2.89 -7.49 -8.82
N VAL A 272 2.33 -8.59 -8.32
CA VAL A 272 3.11 -9.66 -7.66
C VAL A 272 4.06 -10.32 -8.66
N ILE A 273 3.56 -10.65 -9.86
CA ILE A 273 4.37 -11.24 -10.94
C ILE A 273 5.48 -10.28 -11.38
N ALA A 274 5.18 -9.00 -11.56
CA ALA A 274 6.16 -7.99 -11.92
C ALA A 274 7.25 -7.79 -10.86
N ILE A 275 6.90 -7.86 -9.56
CA ILE A 275 7.88 -7.86 -8.47
C ILE A 275 8.79 -9.09 -8.59
N GLN A 276 8.23 -10.27 -8.87
CA GLN A 276 9.03 -11.48 -9.08
C GLN A 276 9.99 -11.35 -10.26
N HIS A 277 9.52 -10.85 -11.42
CA HIS A 277 10.39 -10.59 -12.56
C HIS A 277 11.55 -9.65 -12.19
N ALA A 278 11.28 -8.59 -11.43
CA ALA A 278 12.31 -7.66 -10.99
C ALA A 278 13.29 -8.31 -10.00
N ILE A 279 12.84 -9.21 -9.11
CA ILE A 279 13.72 -10.02 -8.25
C ILE A 279 14.64 -10.91 -9.10
N ASP A 280 14.10 -11.50 -10.17
CA ASP A 280 14.82 -12.38 -11.09
C ASP A 280 15.78 -11.65 -12.05
N GLY A 281 15.86 -10.32 -11.95
CA GLY A 281 16.82 -9.50 -12.68
C GLY A 281 16.25 -8.70 -13.85
N ALA A 282 14.93 -8.74 -14.08
CA ALA A 282 14.29 -7.84 -15.05
C ALA A 282 14.49 -6.39 -14.62
N ASP A 283 14.88 -5.53 -15.56
CA ASP A 283 15.06 -4.10 -15.28
C ASP A 283 13.74 -3.32 -15.35
N PHE A 284 13.79 -2.01 -15.11
CA PHE A 284 12.60 -1.15 -15.19
C PHE A 284 11.89 -1.24 -16.55
N ILE A 285 12.64 -1.29 -17.65
CA ILE A 285 12.09 -1.33 -19.01
C ILE A 285 11.42 -2.67 -19.27
N ASP A 286 12.00 -3.77 -18.82
CA ASP A 286 11.41 -5.10 -18.96
C ASP A 286 10.07 -5.19 -18.23
N VAL A 287 10.00 -4.70 -16.99
CA VAL A 287 8.75 -4.67 -16.22
C VAL A 287 7.74 -3.67 -16.83
N TYR A 288 8.20 -2.54 -17.36
CA TYR A 288 7.36 -1.61 -18.10
C TYR A 288 6.73 -2.29 -19.33
N ARG A 289 7.52 -3.02 -20.13
CA ARG A 289 7.05 -3.76 -21.31
C ARG A 289 6.04 -4.85 -20.92
N TYR A 290 6.29 -5.57 -19.84
CA TYR A 290 5.34 -6.53 -19.28
C TYR A 290 3.97 -5.90 -19.01
N PHE A 291 3.92 -4.72 -18.37
CA PHE A 291 2.65 -4.03 -18.15
C PHE A 291 2.05 -3.46 -19.44
N LEU A 292 2.89 -3.02 -20.40
CA LEU A 292 2.44 -2.49 -21.68
C LEU A 292 1.72 -3.56 -22.50
N GLU A 293 2.27 -4.78 -22.52
CA GLU A 293 1.63 -5.94 -23.18
C GLU A 293 0.26 -6.28 -22.59
N LYS A 294 0.05 -6.01 -21.29
CA LYS A 294 -1.22 -6.30 -20.60
C LYS A 294 -2.27 -5.20 -20.69
N THR A 295 -1.86 -3.94 -20.73
CA THR A 295 -2.77 -2.78 -20.63
C THR A 295 -2.91 -1.97 -21.91
N ASP A 296 -1.95 -2.05 -22.83
CA ASP A 296 -1.81 -1.19 -24.02
C ASP A 296 -1.84 0.33 -23.69
N HIS A 297 -1.53 0.70 -22.45
CA HIS A 297 -1.52 2.09 -21.98
C HIS A 297 -0.13 2.46 -21.43
N PRO A 298 0.67 3.24 -22.17
CA PRO A 298 2.06 3.58 -21.80
C PRO A 298 2.18 4.23 -20.42
N GLU A 299 1.41 5.28 -20.13
CA GLU A 299 1.51 6.01 -18.87
C GLU A 299 1.12 5.13 -17.67
N GLN A 300 0.05 4.34 -17.81
CA GLN A 300 -0.36 3.40 -16.76
C GLN A 300 0.71 2.32 -16.52
N SER A 301 1.33 1.82 -17.58
CA SER A 301 2.41 0.85 -17.52
C SER A 301 3.65 1.41 -16.82
N PHE A 302 4.00 2.66 -17.10
CA PHE A 302 5.07 3.37 -16.39
C PHE A 302 4.75 3.50 -14.89
N GLN A 303 3.52 3.89 -14.54
CA GLN A 303 3.13 4.00 -13.13
C GLN A 303 3.19 2.65 -12.41
N ASN A 304 2.78 1.56 -13.05
CA ASN A 304 2.89 0.21 -12.47
C ASN A 304 4.36 -0.20 -12.29
N ALA A 305 5.23 0.01 -13.28
CA ALA A 305 6.67 -0.25 -13.15
C ALA A 305 7.32 0.63 -12.05
N LYS A 306 6.98 1.92 -11.98
CA LYS A 306 7.40 2.84 -10.90
C LYS A 306 7.06 2.30 -9.51
N ARG A 307 5.91 1.64 -9.33
CA ARG A 307 5.55 1.05 -8.03
C ARG A 307 6.49 -0.07 -7.60
N VAL A 308 6.98 -0.87 -8.56
CA VAL A 308 7.95 -1.96 -8.35
C VAL A 308 9.35 -1.43 -8.09
N PHE A 309 9.77 -0.35 -8.75
CA PHE A 309 11.16 0.10 -8.70
C PHE A 309 11.45 1.28 -7.76
N ARG A 310 10.46 2.09 -7.37
CA ARG A 310 10.69 3.24 -6.49
C ARG A 310 11.41 2.83 -5.19
N GLY A 311 12.55 3.45 -4.93
CA GLY A 311 13.43 3.15 -3.80
C GLY A 311 14.43 2.00 -4.05
N GLY A 312 14.15 1.12 -5.01
CA GLY A 312 15.00 -0.02 -5.38
C GLY A 312 16.03 0.30 -6.47
N VAL A 313 16.55 -0.75 -7.10
CA VAL A 313 17.59 -0.69 -8.13
C VAL A 313 16.98 -0.82 -9.52
N MET A 314 17.20 0.18 -10.39
CA MET A 314 16.56 0.25 -11.73
C MET A 314 16.95 -0.87 -12.69
N THR A 315 18.10 -1.49 -12.48
CA THR A 315 18.64 -2.57 -13.33
C THR A 315 18.16 -3.97 -12.93
N GLY A 316 17.20 -4.07 -12.00
CA GLY A 316 16.70 -5.34 -11.49
C GLY A 316 17.49 -5.89 -10.30
N GLY A 317 17.03 -7.04 -9.79
CA GLY A 317 17.60 -7.80 -8.67
C GLY A 317 17.25 -7.29 -7.27
N ALA A 318 16.78 -6.05 -7.13
CA ALA A 318 16.45 -5.44 -5.84
C ALA A 318 15.27 -4.45 -5.92
N PRO A 319 14.03 -4.94 -6.12
CA PRO A 319 12.84 -4.08 -6.21
C PRO A 319 12.25 -3.69 -4.84
N PHE A 320 11.19 -2.89 -4.90
CA PHE A 320 10.29 -2.61 -3.79
C PHE A 320 9.11 -3.58 -3.77
N THR A 321 8.96 -4.31 -2.67
CA THR A 321 8.03 -5.45 -2.57
C THR A 321 6.65 -5.11 -1.99
N LYS A 322 6.37 -3.85 -1.64
CA LYS A 322 5.13 -3.46 -0.94
C LYS A 322 3.86 -4.03 -1.58
N ASP A 323 3.76 -4.05 -2.91
CA ASP A 323 2.49 -4.38 -3.57
C ASP A 323 2.09 -5.86 -3.46
N ILE A 324 2.90 -6.74 -2.87
CA ILE A 324 2.46 -8.12 -2.58
C ILE A 324 1.42 -8.18 -1.45
N VAL A 325 1.43 -7.19 -0.56
CA VAL A 325 0.59 -7.13 0.65
C VAL A 325 -0.91 -7.12 0.36
N TYR A 326 -1.33 -6.76 -0.87
CA TYR A 326 -2.73 -6.76 -1.28
C TYR A 326 -3.26 -8.20 -1.41
N LEU A 327 -2.52 -9.08 -2.11
CA LEU A 327 -2.95 -10.48 -2.29
C LEU A 327 -2.68 -11.33 -1.06
N GLU A 328 -1.53 -11.13 -0.41
CA GLU A 328 -1.23 -11.73 0.90
C GLU A 328 -2.32 -11.36 1.91
N GLY A 329 -2.57 -10.06 2.08
CA GLY A 329 -3.58 -9.56 3.00
C GLY A 329 -4.99 -10.05 2.71
N LEU A 330 -5.39 -10.14 1.42
CA LEU A 330 -6.69 -10.70 1.04
C LEU A 330 -6.80 -12.16 1.50
N ALA A 331 -5.78 -12.97 1.25
CA ALA A 331 -5.75 -14.37 1.63
C ALA A 331 -5.82 -14.54 3.15
N ASP A 332 -5.00 -13.79 3.90
CA ASP A 332 -4.93 -13.86 5.35
C ASP A 332 -6.24 -13.40 6.01
N VAL A 333 -6.80 -12.27 5.58
CA VAL A 333 -8.08 -11.76 6.10
C VAL A 333 -9.22 -12.73 5.79
N HIS A 334 -9.28 -13.27 4.57
CA HIS A 334 -10.28 -14.27 4.21
C HIS A 334 -10.15 -15.53 5.07
N ASN A 335 -8.92 -16.02 5.31
CA ASN A 335 -8.69 -17.20 6.14
C ASN A 335 -9.04 -16.95 7.61
N PHE A 336 -8.74 -15.77 8.14
CA PHE A 336 -9.06 -15.40 9.52
C PHE A 336 -10.56 -15.30 9.78
N LEU A 337 -11.34 -14.82 8.79
CA LEU A 337 -12.79 -14.62 8.92
C LEU A 337 -13.62 -15.87 8.62
N ARG A 338 -13.02 -16.94 8.12
CA ARG A 338 -13.69 -18.19 7.72
C ARG A 338 -13.80 -19.18 8.89
#